data_AF-A0A6J5GT14-F1
#
_entry.id   AF-A0A6J5GT14-F1
#
_cell.length_a   1.000
_cell.length_b   1.000
_cell.length_c   1.000
_cell.angle_alpha   90.00
_cell.angle_beta   90.00
_cell.angle_gamma   90.00
#
_symmetry.space_group_name_H-M   'P 1'
#
loop_
_entity.id
_entity.type
_entity.pdbx_description
1 polymer ?
#
loop_
_entity_poly.entity_id
_entity_poly.type
_entity_poly.pdbx_seq_one_letter_code
_entity_poly.pdbx_strand_id
1 'polypeptide(L)'
;MSSSNKPRSLRQPTSRALSKALLLPMSRNEAANLALRTRIVLERLRNGEAGRALVNHMCQIVLITGYITRAGFGRLDIHDIDRVEHNLDKVLAGADRTGEWNLPDSLIGELTTVVNEYDRQLATTRVEIVARASEHLERLLLLAASQRPAAADGVRDRAQA
;
A
#
# COMPACT_ATOMS: atom_id res chain seq x y z
N MET A 1 24.67 -51.94 -6.33
CA MET A 1 23.78 -51.32 -7.32
C MET A 1 23.59 -49.85 -6.92
N SER A 2 24.42 -48.96 -7.45
CA SER A 2 24.43 -47.54 -7.08
C SER A 2 23.49 -46.77 -7.99
N SER A 3 22.36 -46.30 -7.46
CA SER A 3 21.43 -45.45 -8.20
C SER A 3 21.89 -43.99 -8.10
N SER A 4 22.42 -43.45 -9.21
CA SER A 4 22.83 -42.05 -9.33
C SER A 4 21.59 -41.18 -9.54
N ASN A 5 21.23 -40.39 -8.52
CA ASN A 5 20.15 -39.41 -8.64
C ASN A 5 20.74 -38.10 -9.16
N LYS A 6 20.48 -37.76 -10.44
CA LYS A 6 20.87 -36.47 -11.03
C LYS A 6 19.96 -35.36 -10.49
N PRO A 7 20.50 -34.22 -10.00
CA PRO A 7 19.67 -33.12 -9.54
C PRO A 7 18.93 -32.49 -10.72
N ARG A 8 17.61 -32.38 -10.56
CA ARG A 8 16.67 -31.78 -11.51
C ARG A 8 16.96 -30.27 -11.57
N SER A 9 17.67 -29.84 -12.61
CA SER A 9 17.94 -28.43 -12.89
C SER A 9 16.61 -27.67 -13.01
N LEU A 10 16.36 -26.75 -12.06
CA LEU A 10 15.26 -25.80 -12.13
C LEU A 10 15.56 -24.84 -13.29
N ARG A 11 14.89 -25.04 -14.43
CA ARG A 11 14.99 -24.12 -15.57
C ARG A 11 14.49 -22.75 -15.15
N GLN A 12 15.39 -21.75 -15.17
CA GLN A 12 15.00 -20.37 -14.99
C GLN A 12 14.13 -19.90 -16.17
N PRO A 13 13.07 -19.12 -15.93
CA PRO A 13 12.22 -18.61 -16.99
C PRO A 13 12.99 -17.63 -17.89
N THR A 14 12.72 -17.66 -19.19
CA THR A 14 13.29 -16.70 -20.14
C THR A 14 12.62 -15.32 -20.00
N SER A 15 13.32 -14.25 -20.40
CA SER A 15 12.79 -12.86 -20.39
C SER A 15 11.41 -12.73 -21.05
N ARG A 16 11.14 -13.49 -22.12
CA ARG A 16 9.83 -13.53 -22.79
C ARG A 16 8.74 -14.22 -21.96
N ALA A 17 9.09 -15.25 -21.19
CA ALA A 17 8.16 -15.89 -20.27
C ALA A 17 7.83 -14.97 -19.08
N LEU A 18 8.82 -14.23 -18.57
CA LEU A 18 8.62 -13.19 -17.55
C LEU A 18 7.70 -12.07 -18.06
N SER A 19 7.91 -11.62 -19.30
CA SER A 19 7.06 -10.60 -19.94
C SER A 19 5.60 -11.04 -20.09
N LYS A 20 5.36 -12.32 -20.38
CA LYS A 20 3.99 -12.88 -20.46
C LYS A 20 3.37 -13.07 -19.07
N ALA A 21 4.16 -13.42 -18.06
CA ALA A 21 3.68 -13.57 -16.69
C ALA A 21 3.13 -12.24 -16.12
N LEU A 22 3.71 -11.11 -16.51
CA LEU A 22 3.20 -9.78 -16.13
C LEU A 22 1.79 -9.49 -16.69
N LEU A 23 1.40 -10.14 -17.78
CA LEU A 23 0.07 -10.01 -18.38
C LEU A 23 -1.00 -10.88 -17.70
N LEU A 24 -0.59 -11.76 -16.78
CA LEU A 24 -1.51 -12.58 -16.00
C LEU A 24 -1.81 -11.90 -14.66
N PRO A 25 -2.96 -12.21 -14.04
CA PRO A 25 -3.20 -11.86 -12.65
C PRO A 25 -2.15 -12.47 -11.73
N MET A 26 -1.96 -11.84 -10.57
CA MET A 26 -1.10 -12.33 -9.51
C MET A 26 -1.48 -13.75 -9.10
N SER A 27 -0.51 -14.54 -8.63
CA SER A 27 -0.83 -15.86 -8.07
C SER A 27 -1.80 -15.72 -6.89
N ARG A 28 -2.75 -16.66 -6.77
CA ARG A 28 -3.76 -16.62 -5.70
C ARG A 28 -3.15 -16.54 -4.29
N ASN A 29 -2.03 -17.24 -4.09
CA ASN A 29 -1.34 -17.27 -2.79
C ASN A 29 -0.74 -15.91 -2.44
N GLU A 30 -0.08 -15.26 -3.41
CA GLU A 30 0.52 -13.94 -3.22
C GLU A 30 -0.54 -12.86 -3.01
N ALA A 31 -1.60 -12.86 -3.82
CA ALA A 31 -2.73 -11.93 -3.66
C ALA A 31 -3.37 -12.09 -2.27
N ALA A 32 -3.62 -13.32 -1.83
CA ALA A 32 -4.17 -13.61 -0.51
C ALA A 32 -3.25 -13.15 0.62
N ASN A 33 -1.93 -13.31 0.49
CA ASN A 33 -0.97 -12.85 1.50
C ASN A 33 -0.96 -11.32 1.64
N LEU A 34 -0.99 -10.59 0.53
CA LEU A 34 -1.04 -9.11 0.55
C LEU A 34 -2.37 -8.59 1.10
N ALA A 35 -3.49 -9.21 0.71
CA ALA A 35 -4.80 -8.89 1.23
C ALA A 35 -4.90 -9.19 2.74
N LEU A 36 -4.35 -10.33 3.20
CA LEU A 36 -4.35 -10.71 4.62
C LEU A 36 -3.58 -9.71 5.47
N ARG A 37 -2.39 -9.28 5.04
CA ARG A 37 -1.61 -8.25 5.77
C ARG A 37 -2.42 -6.97 5.95
N THR A 38 -3.10 -6.54 4.90
CA THR A 38 -3.92 -5.33 4.92
C THR A 38 -5.15 -5.48 5.82
N ARG A 39 -5.81 -6.64 5.79
CA ARG A 39 -6.93 -6.94 6.68
C ARG A 39 -6.51 -6.94 8.15
N ILE A 40 -5.34 -7.48 8.49
CA ILE A 40 -4.82 -7.43 9.86
C ILE A 40 -4.63 -5.98 10.32
N VAL A 41 -4.08 -5.10 9.48
CA VAL A 41 -3.95 -3.67 9.80
C VAL A 41 -5.34 -3.03 10.00
N LEU A 42 -6.32 -3.35 9.16
CA LEU A 42 -7.68 -2.84 9.30
C LEU A 42 -8.34 -3.26 10.62
N GLU A 43 -8.21 -4.54 11.01
CA GLU A 43 -8.78 -5.03 12.27
C GLU A 43 -8.10 -4.39 13.49
N ARG A 44 -6.79 -4.12 13.41
CA ARG A 44 -6.09 -3.36 14.47
C ARG A 44 -6.65 -1.95 14.61
N LEU A 45 -6.82 -1.23 13.49
CA LEU A 45 -7.46 0.09 13.48
C LEU A 45 -8.88 0.04 14.04
N ARG A 46 -9.67 -0.97 13.67
CA ARG A 46 -11.04 -1.18 14.19
C ARG A 46 -11.07 -1.44 15.69
N ASN A 47 -10.04 -2.07 16.25
CA ASN A 47 -9.89 -2.28 17.69
C ASN A 47 -9.34 -1.05 18.44
N GLY A 48 -9.22 0.10 17.77
CA GLY A 48 -8.74 1.35 18.36
C GLY A 48 -7.21 1.48 18.40
N GLU A 49 -6.46 0.52 17.87
CA GLU A 49 -5.02 0.71 17.69
C GLU A 49 -4.80 1.67 16.51
N ALA A 50 -4.41 2.90 16.80
CA ALA A 50 -4.06 3.88 15.78
C ALA A 50 -2.63 4.38 15.98
N GLY A 51 -1.90 4.53 14.87
CA GLY A 51 -0.52 4.99 14.90
C GLY A 51 0.02 5.20 13.50
N ARG A 52 1.12 5.95 13.40
CA ARG A 52 1.75 6.36 12.13
C ARG A 52 1.93 5.19 11.16
N ALA A 53 2.40 4.05 11.63
CA ALA A 53 2.63 2.88 10.78
C ALA A 53 1.33 2.30 10.18
N LEU A 54 0.27 2.17 10.98
CA LEU A 54 -1.01 1.59 10.55
C LEU A 54 -1.73 2.54 9.58
N VAL A 55 -1.73 3.84 9.90
CA VAL A 55 -2.35 4.86 9.03
C VAL A 55 -1.58 5.01 7.73
N ASN A 56 -0.24 5.02 7.75
CA ASN A 56 0.55 5.05 6.53
C ASN A 56 0.31 3.83 5.64
N HIS A 57 0.19 2.63 6.24
CA HIS A 57 -0.18 1.43 5.47
C HIS A 57 -1.52 1.63 4.77
N MET A 58 -2.53 2.16 5.46
CA MET A 58 -3.83 2.45 4.83
C MET A 58 -3.74 3.51 3.73
N CYS A 59 -2.94 4.56 3.91
CA CYS A 59 -2.71 5.56 2.87
C CYS A 59 -2.12 4.92 1.61
N GLN A 60 -1.13 4.04 1.75
CA GLN A 60 -0.54 3.31 0.63
C GLN A 60 -1.58 2.45 -0.11
N ILE A 61 -2.43 1.74 0.64
CA ILE A 61 -3.49 0.91 0.06
C ILE A 61 -4.53 1.75 -0.68
N VAL A 62 -4.95 2.89 -0.12
CA VAL A 62 -5.88 3.79 -0.79
C VAL A 62 -5.27 4.34 -2.08
N LEU A 63 -4.02 4.79 -2.05
CA LEU A 63 -3.32 5.32 -3.24
C LEU A 63 -3.17 4.26 -4.35
N ILE A 64 -2.77 3.04 -4.00
CA ILE A 64 -2.68 1.92 -4.96
C ILE A 64 -4.05 1.61 -5.54
N THR A 65 -5.07 1.50 -4.70
CA THR A 65 -6.44 1.19 -5.12
C THR A 65 -7.01 2.27 -6.04
N GLY A 66 -6.76 3.53 -5.71
CA GLY A 66 -7.13 4.69 -6.52
C GLY A 66 -6.42 4.69 -7.86
N TYR A 67 -5.12 4.42 -7.90
CA TYR A 67 -4.36 4.32 -9.14
C TYR A 67 -4.92 3.24 -10.08
N ILE A 68 -5.16 2.03 -9.55
CA ILE A 68 -5.71 0.91 -10.32
C ILE A 68 -7.14 1.21 -10.78
N THR A 69 -7.94 1.88 -9.94
CA THR A 69 -9.30 2.33 -10.29
C THR A 69 -9.30 3.34 -11.43
N ARG A 70 -8.44 4.36 -11.35
CA ARG A 70 -8.26 5.37 -12.42
C ARG A 70 -7.77 4.76 -13.73
N ALA A 71 -7.04 3.65 -13.68
CA ALA A 71 -6.64 2.88 -14.84
C ALA A 71 -7.77 2.01 -15.45
N GLY A 72 -8.99 2.06 -14.89
CA GLY A 72 -10.17 1.35 -15.40
C GLY A 72 -10.36 -0.06 -14.84
N PHE A 73 -9.59 -0.46 -13.82
CA PHE A 73 -9.66 -1.79 -13.21
C PHE A 73 -10.38 -1.80 -11.86
N GLY A 74 -10.97 -0.67 -11.46
CA GLY A 74 -11.72 -0.52 -10.23
C GLY A 74 -13.22 -0.68 -10.41
N ARG A 75 -13.93 -0.97 -9.31
CA ARG A 75 -15.41 -0.96 -9.24
C ARG A 75 -15.96 0.14 -8.33
N LEU A 76 -15.12 0.73 -7.50
CA LEU A 76 -15.51 1.88 -6.70
C LEU A 76 -15.58 3.13 -7.57
N ASP A 77 -16.48 4.04 -7.21
CA ASP A 77 -16.46 5.39 -7.75
C ASP A 77 -15.15 6.07 -7.32
N ILE A 78 -14.49 6.75 -8.26
CA ILE A 78 -13.26 7.45 -7.96
C ILE A 78 -13.47 8.57 -6.93
N HIS A 79 -14.66 9.18 -6.92
CA HIS A 79 -15.02 10.20 -5.95
C HIS A 79 -15.13 9.64 -4.52
N ASP A 80 -15.49 8.36 -4.37
CA ASP A 80 -15.46 7.70 -3.07
C ASP A 80 -14.02 7.53 -2.59
N ILE A 81 -13.11 7.12 -3.47
CA ILE A 81 -11.68 6.96 -3.14
C ILE A 81 -11.06 8.32 -2.78
N ASP A 82 -11.29 9.35 -3.58
CA ASP A 82 -10.77 10.70 -3.32
C ASP A 82 -11.29 11.26 -1.97
N ARG A 83 -12.54 10.93 -1.59
CA ARG A 83 -13.08 11.26 -0.27
C ARG A 83 -12.32 10.56 0.85
N VAL A 84 -12.00 9.27 0.70
CA VAL A 84 -11.19 8.53 1.69
C VAL A 84 -9.79 9.11 1.81
N GLU A 85 -9.13 9.42 0.68
CA GLU A 85 -7.82 10.09 0.65
C GLU A 85 -7.87 11.40 1.47
N HIS A 86 -8.87 12.25 1.21
CA HIS A 86 -9.05 13.50 1.93
C HIS A 86 -9.31 13.32 3.44
N ASN A 87 -10.06 12.29 3.83
CA ASN A 87 -10.30 11.99 5.24
C ASN A 87 -9.05 11.47 5.95
N LEU A 88 -8.20 10.68 5.26
CA LEU A 88 -6.90 10.27 5.79
C LEU A 88 -5.95 11.45 5.95
N ASP A 89 -5.93 12.39 5.00
CA ASP A 89 -5.12 13.62 5.11
C ASP A 89 -5.49 14.44 6.37
N LYS A 90 -6.80 14.51 6.70
CA LYS A 90 -7.25 15.15 7.94
C LYS A 90 -6.75 14.42 9.19
N VAL A 91 -6.74 13.09 9.17
CA VAL A 91 -6.20 12.29 10.29
C VAL A 91 -4.70 12.54 10.44
N LEU A 92 -3.94 12.54 9.34
CA LEU A 92 -2.50 12.83 9.34
C LEU A 92 -2.22 14.24 9.87
N ALA A 93 -2.89 15.27 9.34
CA ALA A 93 -2.73 16.64 9.78
C ALA A 93 -3.22 16.88 11.22
N GLY A 94 -4.22 16.12 11.68
CA GLY A 94 -4.65 16.08 13.07
C GLY A 94 -3.55 15.54 13.97
N ALA A 95 -3.06 14.34 13.66
CA ALA A 95 -2.02 13.65 14.43
C ALA A 95 -0.70 14.43 14.47
N ASP A 96 -0.30 15.08 13.38
CA ASP A 96 0.91 15.91 13.36
C ASP A 96 0.77 17.17 14.25
N ARG A 97 -0.47 17.65 14.49
CA ARG A 97 -0.73 18.79 15.39
C ARG A 97 -0.92 18.40 16.85
N THR A 98 -1.62 17.29 17.12
CA THR A 98 -2.02 16.89 18.47
C THR A 98 -1.12 15.81 19.07
N GLY A 99 -0.37 15.08 18.23
CA GLY A 99 0.34 13.85 18.60
C GLY A 99 -0.57 12.63 18.75
N GLU A 100 -1.89 12.81 18.61
CA GLU A 100 -2.89 11.76 18.82
C GLU A 100 -3.38 11.19 17.50
N TRP A 101 -3.41 9.86 17.44
CA TRP A 101 -3.94 9.13 16.29
C TRP A 101 -5.36 8.69 16.60
N ASN A 102 -6.34 9.28 15.92
CA ASN A 102 -7.74 8.89 16.06
C ASN A 102 -8.38 8.78 14.67
N LEU A 103 -9.04 7.65 14.43
CA LEU A 103 -9.77 7.40 13.18
C LEU A 103 -11.25 7.26 13.54
N PRO A 104 -12.14 8.10 12.98
CA PRO A 104 -13.57 7.95 13.22
C PRO A 104 -14.09 6.64 12.61
N ASP A 105 -15.10 6.04 13.25
CA ASP A 105 -15.72 4.78 12.77
C ASP A 105 -16.22 4.87 11.33
N SER A 106 -16.66 6.06 10.90
CA SER A 106 -17.03 6.31 9.51
C SER A 106 -15.87 6.08 8.54
N LEU A 107 -14.66 6.54 8.89
CA LEU A 107 -13.46 6.31 8.09
C LEU A 107 -13.03 4.84 8.12
N ILE A 108 -13.23 4.13 9.24
CA ILE A 108 -13.01 2.68 9.29
C ILE A 108 -13.95 1.94 8.32
N GLY A 109 -15.21 2.36 8.25
CA GLY A 109 -16.18 1.84 7.28
C GLY A 109 -15.75 2.11 5.82
N GLU A 110 -15.33 3.34 5.53
CA GLU A 110 -14.81 3.72 4.21
C GLU A 110 -13.55 2.92 3.81
N LEU A 111 -12.60 2.77 4.73
CA LEU A 111 -11.39 1.97 4.54
C LEU A 111 -11.73 0.49 4.31
N THR A 112 -12.75 -0.05 4.98
CA THR A 112 -13.20 -1.43 4.74
C THR A 112 -13.63 -1.63 3.28
N THR A 113 -14.34 -0.67 2.71
CA THR A 113 -14.75 -0.69 1.30
C THR A 113 -13.55 -0.66 0.37
N VAL A 114 -12.56 0.19 0.64
CA VAL A 114 -11.31 0.26 -0.13
C VAL A 114 -10.49 -1.03 -0.01
N VAL A 115 -10.40 -1.64 1.17
CA VAL A 115 -9.64 -2.90 1.36
C VAL A 115 -10.30 -4.06 0.61
N ASN A 116 -11.63 -4.12 0.56
CA ASN A 116 -12.35 -5.11 -0.24
C ASN A 116 -12.12 -4.90 -1.74
N GLU A 117 -12.08 -3.66 -2.19
CA GLU A 117 -11.72 -3.29 -3.56
C GLU A 117 -10.29 -3.73 -3.90
N TYR A 118 -9.33 -3.42 -3.03
CA TYR A 118 -7.93 -3.80 -3.15
C TYR A 118 -7.75 -5.32 -3.28
N ASP A 119 -8.39 -6.10 -2.42
CA ASP A 119 -8.37 -7.57 -2.47
C ASP A 119 -8.88 -8.09 -3.83
N ARG A 120 -10.00 -7.54 -4.32
CA ARG A 120 -10.50 -7.91 -5.64
C ARG A 120 -9.51 -7.52 -6.75
N GLN A 121 -8.94 -6.33 -6.69
CA GLN A 121 -7.98 -5.85 -7.68
C GLN A 121 -6.75 -6.75 -7.73
N LEU A 122 -6.19 -7.16 -6.59
CA LEU A 122 -5.08 -8.11 -6.54
C LEU A 122 -5.41 -9.46 -7.21
N ALA A 123 -6.63 -9.95 -7.03
CA ALA A 123 -7.06 -11.24 -7.57
C ALA A 123 -7.41 -11.20 -9.08
N THR A 124 -7.74 -10.02 -9.63
CA THR A 124 -8.33 -9.91 -10.98
C THR A 124 -7.52 -9.06 -11.96
N THR A 125 -6.65 -8.19 -11.45
CA THR A 125 -5.85 -7.28 -12.27
C THR A 125 -4.53 -7.94 -12.67
N ARG A 126 -4.05 -7.65 -13.88
CA ARG A 126 -2.73 -8.10 -14.34
C ARG A 126 -1.63 -7.55 -13.42
N VAL A 127 -0.61 -8.37 -13.15
CA VAL A 127 0.53 -7.99 -12.28
C VAL A 127 1.20 -6.70 -12.78
N GLU A 128 1.28 -6.49 -14.08
CA GLU A 128 1.83 -5.26 -14.67
C GLU A 128 1.17 -3.98 -14.13
N ILE A 129 -0.15 -3.96 -13.98
CA ILE A 129 -0.87 -2.76 -13.52
C ILE A 129 -0.64 -2.53 -12.03
N VAL A 130 -0.60 -3.61 -11.24
CA VAL A 130 -0.28 -3.55 -9.81
C VAL A 130 1.16 -3.05 -9.62
N ALA A 131 2.11 -3.52 -10.44
CA ALA A 131 3.49 -3.06 -10.41
C ALA A 131 3.60 -1.56 -10.72
N ARG A 132 2.91 -1.07 -11.76
CA ARG A 132 2.86 0.36 -12.09
C ARG A 132 2.27 1.21 -10.95
N ALA A 133 1.26 0.70 -10.24
CA ALA A 133 0.69 1.36 -9.08
C ALA A 133 1.70 1.47 -7.94
N SER A 134 2.43 0.38 -7.65
CA SER A 134 3.51 0.36 -6.65
C SER A 134 4.66 1.30 -7.00
N GLU A 135 5.12 1.30 -8.25
CA GLU A 135 6.14 2.24 -8.72
C GLU A 135 5.68 3.70 -8.62
N HIS A 136 4.40 3.97 -8.89
CA HIS A 136 3.84 5.30 -8.71
C HIS A 136 3.87 5.72 -7.24
N LEU A 137 3.48 4.83 -6.33
CA LEU A 137 3.57 5.07 -4.89
C LEU A 137 5.01 5.34 -4.45
N GLU A 138 5.98 4.56 -4.91
CA GLU A 138 7.40 4.79 -4.61
C GLU A 138 7.87 6.18 -5.05
N ARG A 139 7.46 6.63 -6.25
CA ARG A 139 7.75 7.99 -6.72
C ARG A 139 7.13 9.05 -5.81
N LEU A 140 5.89 8.87 -5.36
CA LEU A 140 5.25 9.80 -4.42
C LEU A 140 6.01 9.86 -3.09
N LEU A 141 6.45 8.71 -2.56
CA LEU A 141 7.22 8.65 -1.32
C LEU A 141 8.58 9.34 -1.45
N LEU A 142 9.27 9.17 -2.58
CA LEU A 142 10.52 9.87 -2.88
C LEU A 142 10.32 11.38 -2.95
N LEU A 143 9.29 11.84 -3.66
CA LEU A 143 8.95 13.27 -3.75
C LEU A 143 8.63 13.87 -2.37
N ALA A 144 7.87 13.16 -1.54
CA ALA A 144 7.55 13.59 -0.18
C ALA A 144 8.80 13.67 0.71
N ALA A 145 9.76 12.75 0.55
CA ALA A 145 11.03 12.78 1.27
C ALA A 145 11.90 13.99 0.87
N SER A 146 11.93 14.32 -0.43
CA SER A 146 12.68 15.48 -0.93
C SER A 146 12.08 16.84 -0.53
N GLN A 147 10.79 16.89 -0.22
CA GLN A 147 10.09 18.11 0.17
C GLN A 147 10.19 18.42 1.67
N ARG A 148 10.71 17.52 2.50
CA ARG A 148 10.88 17.76 3.94
C ARG A 148 12.08 18.69 4.16
N PRO A 149 11.90 19.95 4.60
CA PRO A 149 13.00 20.88 4.76
C PRO A 149 13.95 20.45 5.89
N ALA A 150 15.25 20.65 5.70
CA ALA A 150 16.34 20.36 6.63
C ALA A 150 16.34 21.23 7.93
N ALA A 151 15.21 21.85 8.28
CA ALA A 151 15.11 22.87 9.32
C ALA A 151 14.81 22.31 10.73
N ALA A 152 15.01 21.01 10.98
CA ALA A 152 14.81 20.41 12.31
C ALA A 152 16.11 20.13 13.09
N ASP A 153 17.29 20.28 12.46
CA ASP A 153 18.58 19.95 13.10
C ASP A 153 19.40 21.18 13.58
N GLY A 154 18.79 22.37 13.63
CA GLY A 154 19.49 23.64 13.86
C GLY A 154 19.23 24.34 15.20
N VAL A 155 18.63 23.70 16.22
CA VAL A 155 18.39 24.33 17.54
C VAL A 155 18.88 23.41 18.67
N ARG A 156 20.18 23.13 18.68
CA ARG A 156 20.92 22.64 19.86
C ARG A 156 22.35 23.16 19.86
N ASP A 157 22.49 24.47 19.68
CA ASP A 157 23.72 25.16 20.06
C ASP A 157 23.37 26.61 20.40
N ARG A 158 23.91 27.15 21.49
CA ARG A 158 23.57 28.43 22.15
C ARG A 158 22.47 28.38 23.23
N ALA A 159 22.78 27.72 24.34
CA ALA A 159 22.43 28.22 25.67
C ALA A 159 23.33 27.57 26.72
N GLN A 160 24.62 27.93 26.72
CA GLN A 160 25.53 27.82 27.87
C GLN A 160 26.82 28.58 27.52
N ALA A 161 26.80 29.89 27.75
CA ALA A 161 27.96 30.73 27.94
C ALA A 161 27.57 31.82 28.95
#